data_AF-A0A370NAR8-F1
#
_entry.id   AF-A0A370NAR8-F1
#
_cell.length_a   1.000
_cell.length_b   1.000
_cell.length_c   1.000
_cell.angle_alpha   90.00
_cell.angle_beta   90.00
_cell.angle_gamma   90.00
#
_symmetry.space_group_name_H-M   'P 1'
#
loop_
_entity.id
_entity.type
_entity.pdbx_description
1 polymer ?
#
loop_
_entity_poly.entity_id
_entity_poly.type
_entity_poly.pdbx_seq_one_letter_code
_entity_poly.pdbx_strand_id
1 'polypeptide(L)' 'MHVEVLGKYRLELSARQWIHHGGWAAYVAIRTVEEDHLAQPDLLPYQQVVDGAVFESEAAAIAGARRVAMALLTPPSRTR' A
#
# COMPACT_ATOMS: atom_id res chain seq x y z
N MET A 1 -8.65 -3.05 -7.24
CA MET A 1 -8.29 -3.21 -5.81
C MET A 1 -7.78 -4.63 -5.58
N HIS A 2 -6.62 -4.77 -4.96
CA HIS A 2 -5.92 -6.04 -4.76
C HIS A 2 -5.54 -6.19 -3.28
N VAL A 3 -5.81 -7.34 -2.68
CA VAL A 3 -5.49 -7.60 -1.26
C VAL A 3 -4.52 -8.78 -1.20
N GLU A 4 -3.42 -8.60 -0.49
CA GLU A 4 -2.37 -9.60 -0.30
C GLU A 4 -2.11 -9.81 1.19
N VAL A 5 -1.80 -11.03 1.61
CA VAL A 5 -1.47 -11.35 3.01
C VAL A 5 -0.01 -11.81 3.07
N LEU A 6 0.79 -11.09 3.84
CA LEU A 6 2.20 -11.36 4.14
C LEU A 6 2.34 -11.70 5.62
N GLY A 7 2.26 -12.99 5.93
CA GLY A 7 2.32 -13.48 7.31
C GLY A 7 1.19 -12.90 8.15
N LYS A 8 1.55 -12.08 9.16
CA LYS A 8 0.59 -11.38 10.03
C LYS A 8 0.11 -10.05 9.48
N TYR A 9 0.51 -9.65 8.28
CA TYR A 9 0.14 -8.38 7.68
C TYR A 9 -0.78 -8.60 6.47
N ARG A 10 -1.87 -7.85 6.39
CA ARG A 10 -2.74 -7.71 5.22
C ARG A 10 -2.40 -6.40 4.52
N LEU A 11 -2.01 -6.49 3.26
CA LEU A 11 -1.81 -5.36 2.36
C LEU A 11 -3.06 -5.16 1.51
N GLU A 12 -3.65 -3.98 1.57
CA GLU A 12 -4.66 -3.53 0.62
C GLU A 12 -3.99 -2.57 -0.37
N LEU A 13 -3.78 -3.06 -1.60
CA LEU A 13 -3.23 -2.29 -2.71
C LEU A 13 -4.38 -1.75 -3.56
N SER A 14 -4.40 -0.44 -3.74
CA SER A 14 -5.37 0.19 -4.63
C SER A 14 -4.70 1.21 -5.52
N ALA A 15 -5.35 1.46 -6.64
CA ALA A 15 -4.94 2.49 -7.57
C ALA A 15 -6.15 3.40 -7.78
N ARG A 16 -5.93 4.71 -7.67
CA ARG A 16 -6.98 5.71 -7.88
C ARG A 16 -6.59 6.58 -9.07
N GLN A 17 -7.49 6.66 -10.04
CA GLN A 17 -7.29 7.52 -11.19
C GLN A 17 -7.45 8.99 -10.79
N TRP A 18 -6.50 9.81 -11.19
CA TRP A 18 -6.55 11.27 -11.06
C TRP A 18 -7.37 11.83 -12.20
N ILE A 19 -8.60 12.23 -11.86
CA ILE A 19 -9.59 12.77 -12.80
C ILE A 19 -9.07 14.00 -13.58
N HIS A 20 -8.11 14.73 -13.01
CA HIS A 20 -7.57 15.97 -13.58
C HIS A 20 -6.32 15.79 -14.47
N HIS A 21 -5.54 14.73 -14.28
CA HIS A 21 -4.24 14.56 -14.94
C HIS A 21 -4.09 13.25 -15.73
N GLY A 22 -5.14 12.43 -15.80
CA GLY A 22 -5.17 11.26 -16.67
C GLY A 22 -4.27 10.10 -16.24
N GLY A 23 -3.79 10.09 -15.00
CA GLY A 23 -2.92 9.01 -14.51
C GLY A 23 -3.37 8.41 -13.18
N TRP A 24 -2.61 7.44 -12.69
CA TRP A 24 -2.99 6.60 -11.56
C TRP A 24 -2.09 6.86 -10.37
N ALA A 25 -2.66 7.11 -9.20
CA ALA A 25 -1.89 7.10 -7.96
C ALA A 25 -1.98 5.73 -7.28
N ALA A 26 -0.84 5.30 -6.79
CA ALA A 26 -0.68 4.08 -6.01
C ALA A 26 -1.00 4.34 -4.54
N TYR A 27 -1.85 3.51 -3.96
CA TYR A 27 -2.22 3.54 -2.55
C TYR A 27 -1.97 2.18 -1.92
N VAL A 28 -1.52 2.19 -0.67
CA VAL A 28 -1.43 1.01 0.17
C VAL A 28 -2.02 1.30 1.54
N ALA A 29 -2.77 0.33 2.06
CA ALA A 29 -3.02 0.22 3.48
C ALA A 29 -2.37 -1.08 3.98
N ILE A 30 -1.64 -0.99 5.08
CA ILE A 30 -1.04 -2.15 5.75
C ILE A 30 -1.83 -2.35 7.04
N ARG A 31 -2.41 -3.54 7.22
CA ARG A 31 -3.19 -3.93 8.39
C ARG A 31 -2.61 -5.20 9.00
N THR A 32 -2.86 -5.46 10.27
CA THR A 32 -2.49 -6.70 10.96
C THR A 32 -3.64 -7.72 10.88
N VAL A 33 -3.34 -8.99 10.61
CA VAL A 33 -4.32 -10.08 10.42
C VAL A 33 -4.87 -10.58 11.75
N GLU A 34 -4.11 -10.43 12.84
CA GLU A 34 -4.55 -10.81 14.20
C GLU A 34 -5.56 -9.84 14.82
N GLU A 35 -5.77 -8.65 14.24
CA GLU A 35 -6.83 -7.73 14.68
C GLU A 35 -8.15 -8.03 13.97
N ASP A 36 -8.70 -9.20 14.30
CA ASP A 36 -10.14 -9.34 14.37
C ASP A 36 -10.59 -8.58 15.64
N HIS A 37 -11.65 -7.77 15.52
CA HIS A 37 -12.34 -7.06 16.61
C HIS A 37 -11.99 -5.57 16.87
N LEU A 38 -12.74 -4.73 16.15
CA LEU A 38 -13.64 -3.72 16.73
C LEU A 38 -13.14 -2.35 17.23
N ALA A 39 -11.86 -2.05 17.45
CA ALA A 39 -11.54 -0.70 17.92
C ALA A 39 -10.07 -0.31 17.80
N GLN A 40 -9.56 0.14 16.65
CA GLN A 40 -8.50 1.16 16.61
C GLN A 40 -8.57 2.01 15.31
N PRO A 41 -8.78 3.33 15.40
CA PRO A 41 -8.62 4.25 14.26
C PRO A 41 -7.15 4.51 13.89
N ASP A 42 -6.20 3.85 14.56
CA ASP A 42 -4.74 4.01 14.37
C ASP A 42 -4.16 3.13 13.24
N LEU A 43 -5.03 2.52 12.42
CA LEU A 43 -4.65 1.98 11.12
C LEU A 43 -4.11 3.14 10.27
N LEU A 44 -2.81 3.11 9.94
CA LEU A 44 -2.16 4.06 9.05
C LEU A 44 -3.12 4.43 7.90
N PRO A 45 -3.67 5.65 7.88
CA PRO A 45 -4.74 6.01 6.96
C PRO A 45 -4.21 5.87 5.54
N TYR A 46 -4.95 5.20 4.66
CA TYR A 46 -4.64 5.00 3.22
C TYR A 46 -3.54 5.95 2.72
N GLN A 47 -2.29 5.49 2.76
CA GLN A 47 -1.17 6.36 2.42
C GLN A 47 -0.93 6.23 0.92
N GLN A 48 -0.83 7.37 0.25
CA GLN A 48 -0.26 7.41 -1.07
C GLN A 48 1.20 6.98 -0.94
N VAL A 49 1.53 5.93 -1.67
CA VAL A 49 2.76 5.18 -1.42
C VAL A 49 3.99 5.87 -2.03
N VAL A 50 3.72 6.74 -2.99
CA VAL A 50 4.72 7.56 -3.67
C VAL A 50 4.10 8.93 -3.87
N ASP A 51 4.51 9.88 -3.04
CA ASP A 51 4.06 11.27 -3.17
C ASP A 51 4.52 11.82 -4.52
N GLY A 52 3.58 12.31 -5.33
CA GLY A 52 3.84 12.85 -6.66
C GLY A 52 4.08 11.85 -7.81
N ALA A 53 4.12 10.53 -7.59
CA ALA A 53 4.23 9.59 -8.72
C ALA A 53 2.87 9.25 -9.32
N VAL A 54 2.73 9.60 -10.60
CA VAL A 54 1.58 9.29 -11.43
C VAL A 54 1.98 8.14 -12.36
N PHE A 55 1.33 7.00 -12.20
CA PHE A 55 1.53 5.83 -13.04
C PHE A 55 0.65 5.89 -14.29
N GLU A 56 1.16 5.37 -15.39
CA GLU A 56 0.45 5.33 -16.67
C GLU A 56 -0.73 4.36 -16.68
N SER A 57 -0.75 3.39 -15.76
CA SER A 57 -1.80 2.37 -15.66
C SER A 57 -2.11 1.95 -14.23
N GLU A 58 -3.32 1.42 -14.03
CA GLU A 58 -3.75 0.83 -12.76
C GLU A 58 -2.79 -0.28 -12.30
N ALA A 59 -2.39 -1.16 -13.23
CA ALA A 59 -1.48 -2.26 -12.94
C ALA A 59 -0.09 -1.77 -12.49
N ALA A 60 0.43 -0.71 -13.11
CA ALA A 60 1.69 -0.10 -12.71
C ALA A 60 1.60 0.55 -11.32
N ALA A 61 0.47 1.22 -11.00
CA ALA A 61 0.22 1.77 -9.68
C ALA A 61 0.14 0.68 -8.60
N ILE A 62 -0.57 -0.42 -8.86
CA ILE A 62 -0.65 -1.56 -7.92
C ILE A 62 0.73 -2.20 -7.71
N ALA A 63 1.52 -2.38 -8.78
CA ALA A 63 2.89 -2.89 -8.68
C ALA A 63 3.80 -1.95 -7.88
N GLY A 64 3.64 -0.63 -8.05
CA GLY A 64 4.34 0.39 -7.26
C GLY A 64 3.97 0.34 -5.78
N ALA A 65 2.67 0.28 -5.46
CA ALA A 65 2.17 0.13 -4.11
C ALA A 65 2.75 -1.13 -3.43
N ARG A 66 2.77 -2.26 -4.15
CA ARG A 66 3.32 -3.53 -3.66
C ARG A 66 4.80 -3.40 -3.30
N ARG A 67 5.62 -2.83 -4.18
CA ARG A 67 7.07 -2.70 -3.95
C ARG A 67 7.40 -1.95 -2.67
N VAL A 68 6.73 -0.83 -2.45
CA VAL A 68 6.97 -0.04 -1.23
C VAL A 68 6.39 -0.72 0.00
N ALA A 69 5.22 -1.36 -0.11
CA ALA A 69 4.69 -2.16 0.99
C ALA A 69 5.68 -3.25 1.42
N MET A 70 6.29 -3.93 0.46
CA MET A 70 7.36 -4.90 0.73
C MET A 70 8.61 -4.25 1.31
N ALA A 71 9.00 -3.05 0.85
CA ALA A 71 10.13 -2.32 1.41
C ALA A 71 9.89 -1.84 2.85
N LEU A 72 8.65 -1.50 3.20
CA LEU A 72 8.25 -1.13 4.57
C LEU A 72 8.19 -2.35 5.50
N LEU A 73 7.73 -3.50 4.99
CA LEU A 73 7.62 -4.74 5.75
C LEU A 73 8.94 -5.52 5.84
N THR A 74 9.88 -5.28 4.93
CA THR A 74 11.22 -5.85 5.01
C THR A 74 12.01 -5.01 6.02
N PRO A 75 12.38 -5.55 7.19
CA PRO A 75 13.25 -4.81 8.10
C PRO A 75 14.54 -4.48 7.34
N PRO A 76 15.10 -3.25 7.43
CA PRO A 76 16.44 -3.02 6.93
C PRO A 76 17.32 -4.04 7.65
N SER A 77 17.89 -4.97 6.89
CA SER A 77 18.90 -5.90 7.39
C SER A 77 19.89 -5.04 8.14
N ARG A 78 19.86 -5.10 9.47
CA ARG A 78 20.72 -4.32 10.34
C ARG A 78 22.10 -4.93 10.16
N THR A 79 22.80 -4.49 9.12
CA THR A 79 24.20 -4.88 8.87
C THR A 79 24.98 -4.43 10.09
N ARG A 80 25.47 -5.43 10.82
CA ARG A 80 26.22 -5.32 12.07
C ARG A 80 27.71 -5.33 11.77
#